data_AF-A0A1C5NRL3-F1
#
_entry.id   AF-A0A1C5NRL3-F1
#
_cell.length_a   1.000
_cell.length_b   1.000
_cell.length_c   1.000
_cell.angle_alpha   90.00
_cell.angle_beta   90.00
_cell.angle_gamma   90.00
#
_symmetry.space_group_name_H-M   'P 1'
#
loop_
_entity.id
_entity.type
_entity.pdbx_description
1 polymer ?
#
loop_
_entity_poly.entity_id
_entity_poly.type
_entity_poly.pdbx_seq_one_letter_code
_entity_poly.pdbx_strand_id
1 'polypeptide(L)'
;MFFDYSKCYDRLYYLKRLNKNAILIAAFYSRELSDVLTASDDMSELQSYLVDEDYNILYSDNEKSIGKNAVDVIADVTMGYDNYQLIGDENLIVQGKCENNWRVLL
;
A
#
# COMPACT_ATOMS: atom_id res chain seq x y z
N MET A 1 -7.42 -10.69 7.04
CA MET A 1 -7.61 -10.11 5.69
C MET A 1 -7.82 -8.62 5.86
N PHE A 2 -7.04 -7.79 5.17
CA PHE A 2 -7.29 -6.35 5.11
C PHE A 2 -8.09 -6.02 3.87
N PHE A 3 -9.07 -5.12 3.98
CA PHE A 3 -9.86 -4.62 2.85
C PHE A 3 -10.28 -3.16 3.07
N ASP A 4 -10.51 -2.44 1.97
CA ASP A 4 -11.19 -1.14 1.94
C ASP A 4 -12.68 -1.37 1.62
N TYR A 5 -13.57 -0.60 2.24
CA TYR A 5 -15.00 -0.59 1.94
C TYR A 5 -15.34 0.70 1.16
N SER A 6 -15.86 0.54 -0.06
CA SER A 6 -16.44 1.62 -0.88
C SER A 6 -15.51 2.76 -1.30
N LYS A 7 -14.22 2.48 -1.58
CA LYS A 7 -13.21 3.51 -1.95
C LYS A 7 -13.03 4.55 -0.83
N CYS A 8 -13.22 4.13 0.42
CA CYS A 8 -13.00 4.96 1.58
C CYS A 8 -11.56 4.72 2.06
N TYR A 9 -10.60 5.23 1.29
CA TYR A 9 -9.16 5.07 1.54
C TYR A 9 -8.67 5.72 2.84
N ASP A 10 -9.56 6.37 3.59
CA ASP A 10 -9.30 6.92 4.91
C ASP A 10 -9.11 5.79 5.94
N ARG A 11 -9.75 4.63 5.76
CA ARG A 11 -9.70 3.52 6.73
C ARG A 11 -9.46 2.17 6.09
N LEU A 12 -8.56 1.41 6.72
CA LEU A 12 -8.30 0.01 6.39
C LEU A 12 -8.92 -0.88 7.46
N TYR A 13 -9.55 -1.97 7.02
CA TYR A 13 -10.25 -2.89 7.92
C TYR A 13 -9.52 -4.22 8.00
N TYR A 14 -9.05 -4.59 9.19
CA TYR A 14 -8.60 -5.94 9.48
C TYR A 14 -9.75 -6.80 9.94
N LEU A 15 -9.96 -7.94 9.26
CA LEU A 15 -10.93 -8.94 9.66
C LEU A 15 -10.27 -10.30 9.89
N LYS A 16 -10.52 -10.87 11.07
CA LYS A 16 -10.09 -12.21 11.47
C LYS A 16 -11.20 -12.96 12.17
N ARG A 17 -11.58 -14.13 11.65
CA ARG A 17 -12.45 -15.07 12.36
C ARG A 17 -11.64 -15.75 13.45
N LEU A 18 -12.03 -15.58 14.71
CA LEU A 18 -11.35 -16.19 15.86
C LEU A 18 -11.83 -17.62 16.09
N ASN A 19 -13.12 -17.87 15.85
CA ASN A 19 -13.76 -19.18 15.88
C ASN A 19 -15.10 -19.14 15.14
N LYS A 20 -15.86 -20.24 15.15
CA LYS A 20 -17.16 -20.34 14.46
C LYS A 20 -18.18 -19.25 14.85
N ASN A 21 -18.08 -18.69 16.05
CA ASN A 21 -19.04 -17.74 16.61
C ASN A 21 -18.51 -16.31 16.72
N ALA A 22 -17.23 -16.06 16.41
CA ALA A 22 -16.59 -14.77 16.70
C ALA A 22 -15.71 -14.28 15.54
N ILE A 23 -15.88 -12.99 15.22
CA ILE A 23 -15.09 -12.26 14.23
C ILE A 23 -14.53 -11.02 14.93
N LEU A 24 -13.22 -10.81 14.82
CA LEU A 24 -12.55 -9.57 15.16
C LEU A 24 -12.55 -8.67 13.93
N ILE A 25 -12.99 -7.43 14.13
CA ILE A 25 -12.89 -6.35 13.15
C ILE A 25 -12.14 -5.21 13.82
N ALA A 26 -11.05 -4.77 13.20
CA ALA A 26 -10.33 -3.56 13.61
C ALA A 26 -10.27 -2.61 12.41
N ALA A 27 -10.42 -1.31 12.67
CA ALA A 27 -10.28 -0.27 11.68
C ALA A 27 -9.15 0.66 12.13
N PHE A 28 -8.29 1.03 11.20
CA PHE A 28 -7.21 1.99 11.42
C PHE A 28 -7.17 2.96 10.26
N TYR A 29 -6.74 4.19 10.53
CA TYR A 29 -6.57 5.18 9.49
C TYR A 29 -5.38 4.81 8.63
N SER A 30 -5.50 4.95 7.31
CA SER A 30 -4.38 4.71 6.40
C SER A 30 -3.17 5.59 6.75
N ARG A 31 -3.42 6.82 7.19
CA ARG A 31 -2.40 7.77 7.65
C ARG A 31 -1.51 7.25 8.77
N GLU A 32 -2.02 6.40 9.65
CA GLU A 32 -1.23 5.81 10.76
C GLU A 32 -0.16 4.83 10.25
N LEU A 33 -0.21 4.46 8.95
CA LEU A 33 0.85 3.67 8.32
C LEU A 33 2.12 4.48 8.09
N SER A 34 2.07 5.83 8.13
CA SER A 34 3.27 6.67 8.01
C SER A 34 4.35 6.24 8.97
N ASP A 35 3.99 6.04 10.22
CA ASP A 35 4.95 5.74 11.29
C ASP A 35 5.55 4.33 11.16
N VAL A 36 4.88 3.43 10.42
CA VAL A 36 5.34 2.06 10.17
C VAL A 36 6.20 1.98 8.91
N LEU A 37 5.89 2.78 7.88
CA LEU A 37 6.56 2.74 6.58
C LEU A 37 7.72 3.74 6.45
N THR A 38 7.73 4.83 7.20
CA THR A 38 8.81 5.86 7.17
C THR A 38 9.96 5.57 8.14
N ALA A 39 10.26 4.29 8.40
CA ALA A 39 11.08 3.83 9.52
C ALA A 39 12.59 4.15 9.50
N SER A 40 13.04 5.25 8.90
CA SER A 40 14.38 5.80 9.12
C SER A 40 14.48 7.26 8.64
N ASP A 41 14.90 8.16 9.53
CA ASP A 41 15.15 9.59 9.26
C ASP A 41 16.15 9.86 8.09
N ASP A 42 16.93 8.85 7.67
CA ASP A 42 17.88 8.94 6.55
C ASP A 42 17.28 8.70 5.16
N MET A 43 15.95 8.48 5.05
CA MET A 43 15.26 8.11 3.80
C MET A 43 14.20 9.14 3.37
N SER A 44 14.45 10.45 3.59
CA SER A 44 13.48 11.51 3.25
C SER A 44 13.12 11.62 1.76
N GLU A 45 13.91 11.01 0.87
CA GLU A 45 13.67 10.98 -0.58
C GLU A 45 12.83 9.77 -1.03
N LEU A 46 12.64 8.79 -0.15
CA LEU A 46 12.00 7.52 -0.49
C LEU A 46 10.48 7.65 -0.31
N GLN A 47 9.72 7.44 -1.38
CA GLN A 47 8.26 7.56 -1.37
C GLN A 47 7.63 6.19 -1.20
N SER A 48 6.84 6.02 -0.14
CA SER A 48 6.21 4.74 0.15
C SER A 48 4.76 4.71 -0.32
N TYR A 49 4.35 3.59 -0.93
CA TYR A 49 2.98 3.36 -1.36
C TYR A 49 2.50 1.97 -0.93
N LEU A 50 1.25 1.90 -0.47
CA LEU A 50 0.52 0.64 -0.35
C LEU A 50 -0.56 0.63 -1.42
N VAL A 51 -0.60 -0.41 -2.23
CA VAL A 51 -1.58 -0.56 -3.31
C VAL A 51 -2.34 -1.88 -3.19
N ASP A 52 -3.59 -1.88 -3.64
CA ASP A 52 -4.40 -3.10 -3.72
C ASP A 52 -3.97 -4.01 -4.89
N GLU A 53 -4.73 -5.08 -5.13
CA GLU A 53 -4.45 -6.03 -6.21
C GLU A 53 -4.51 -5.39 -7.60
N ASP A 54 -5.36 -4.36 -7.75
CA ASP A 54 -5.62 -3.59 -8.97
C ASP A 54 -4.72 -2.33 -9.08
N TYR A 55 -3.72 -2.20 -8.20
CA TYR A 55 -2.79 -1.07 -8.12
C TYR A 55 -3.45 0.26 -7.73
N ASN A 56 -4.64 0.26 -7.12
CA ASN A 56 -5.19 1.48 -6.52
C ASN A 56 -4.43 1.81 -5.25
N ILE A 57 -4.03 3.07 -5.10
CA ILE A 57 -3.26 3.56 -3.96
C ILE A 57 -4.16 3.63 -2.73
N LEU A 58 -3.85 2.80 -1.73
CA LEU A 58 -4.50 2.76 -0.42
C LEU A 58 -3.80 3.67 0.60
N TYR A 59 -2.49 3.86 0.44
CA TYR A 59 -1.66 4.74 1.26
C TYR A 59 -0.54 5.34 0.43
N SER A 60 -0.21 6.60 0.72
CA SER A 60 0.98 7.30 0.26
C SER A 60 1.27 8.49 1.17
N ASP A 61 2.55 8.84 1.31
CA ASP A 61 2.98 10.09 1.95
C ASP A 61 2.40 11.33 1.27
N ASN A 62 2.11 11.23 -0.04
CA ASN A 62 1.36 12.25 -0.78
C ASN A 62 -0.13 11.89 -0.83
N GLU A 63 -0.92 12.46 0.09
CA GLU A 63 -2.36 12.21 0.20
C GLU A 63 -3.15 12.43 -1.11
N LYS A 64 -2.68 13.29 -2.02
CA LYS A 64 -3.35 13.56 -3.31
C LYS A 64 -3.26 12.40 -4.30
N SER A 65 -2.41 11.42 -4.03
CA SER A 65 -2.28 10.20 -4.83
C SER A 65 -3.24 9.09 -4.39
N ILE A 66 -3.72 9.15 -3.13
CA ILE A 66 -4.60 8.14 -2.56
C ILE A 66 -5.88 8.03 -3.40
N GLY A 67 -6.22 6.80 -3.78
CA GLY A 67 -7.36 6.45 -4.61
C GLY A 67 -7.16 6.57 -6.12
N LYS A 68 -6.00 7.02 -6.57
CA LYS A 68 -5.57 6.91 -7.98
C LYS A 68 -4.93 5.55 -8.23
N ASN A 69 -4.78 5.18 -9.49
CA ASN A 69 -3.97 4.02 -9.85
C ASN A 69 -2.49 4.38 -9.81
N ALA A 70 -1.65 3.49 -9.27
CA ALA A 70 -0.22 3.72 -9.13
C ALA A 70 0.48 3.91 -10.49
N VAL A 71 0.01 3.24 -11.55
CA VAL A 71 0.58 3.38 -12.90
C VAL A 71 0.41 4.79 -13.48
N ASP A 72 -0.59 5.55 -13.00
CA ASP A 72 -0.83 6.94 -13.43
C ASP A 72 -0.03 7.95 -12.62
N VAL A 73 0.55 7.54 -11.49
CA VAL A 73 1.20 8.42 -10.51
C VAL A 73 2.70 8.21 -10.46
N ILE A 74 3.15 6.95 -10.59
CA ILE A 74 4.53 6.54 -10.44
C ILE A 74 5.01 6.07 -11.82
N ALA A 75 6.03 6.75 -12.36
CA ALA A 75 6.67 6.32 -13.60
C ALA A 75 7.25 4.91 -13.44
N ASP A 76 7.31 4.14 -14.52
CA ASP A 76 7.99 2.84 -14.59
C ASP A 76 7.41 1.69 -13.73
N VAL A 77 6.30 1.89 -13.01
CA VAL A 77 5.61 0.78 -12.33
C VAL A 77 5.17 -0.27 -13.34
N THR A 78 5.69 -1.49 -13.15
CA THR A 78 5.40 -2.62 -14.02
C THR A 78 4.40 -3.56 -13.37
N MET A 79 3.29 -3.82 -14.06
CA MET A 79 2.27 -4.76 -13.59
C MET A 79 2.62 -6.21 -13.91
N GLY A 80 2.02 -7.15 -13.17
CA GLY A 80 2.08 -8.59 -13.46
C GLY A 80 3.25 -9.34 -12.80
N TYR A 81 4.17 -8.63 -12.15
CA TYR A 81 5.19 -9.22 -11.30
C TYR A 81 4.79 -9.10 -9.83
N ASP A 82 5.10 -10.12 -9.02
CA ASP A 82 4.78 -10.10 -7.59
C ASP A 82 5.85 -9.34 -6.80
N ASN A 83 7.13 -9.64 -7.03
CA ASN A 83 8.27 -8.98 -6.38
C ASN A 83 9.32 -8.61 -7.42
N TYR A 84 9.78 -7.37 -7.43
CA TYR A 84 10.84 -6.93 -8.34
C TYR A 84 11.58 -5.70 -7.82
N GLN A 85 12.73 -5.44 -8.45
CA GLN A 85 13.47 -4.19 -8.35
C GLN A 85 13.70 -3.66 -9.76
N LEU A 86 13.39 -2.40 -10.00
CA LEU A 86 13.59 -1.74 -11.28
C LEU A 86 14.43 -0.49 -11.05
N ILE A 87 15.57 -0.42 -11.73
CA ILE A 87 16.40 0.79 -11.78
C ILE A 87 16.01 1.50 -13.08
N GLY A 88 15.21 2.55 -12.95
CA GLY A 88 14.91 3.49 -14.02
C GLY A 88 16.00 4.56 -14.16
N ASP A 89 15.80 5.48 -15.10
CA ASP A 89 16.78 6.55 -15.37
C ASP A 89 16.87 7.55 -14.21
N GLU A 90 15.76 7.77 -13.48
CA GLU A 90 15.66 8.74 -12.40
C GLU A 90 15.26 8.11 -11.05
N ASN A 91 14.70 6.89 -11.03
CA ASN A 91 14.11 6.27 -9.85
C ASN A 91 14.55 4.81 -9.67
N LEU A 92 14.60 4.35 -8.42
CA LEU A 92 14.65 2.93 -8.06
C LEU A 92 13.28 2.54 -7.51
N ILE A 93 12.64 1.54 -8.11
CA ILE A 93 11.36 1.00 -7.65
C ILE A 93 11.60 -0.38 -7.05
N VAL A 94 11.16 -0.58 -5.81
CA VAL A 94 11.12 -1.88 -5.16
C VAL A 94 9.68 -2.24 -4.87
N GLN A 95 9.24 -3.37 -5.42
CA GLN A 95 7.91 -3.91 -5.17
C GLN A 95 7.98 -5.21 -4.35
N GLY A 96 7.15 -5.30 -3.32
CA GLY A 96 6.89 -6.53 -2.58
C GLY A 96 5.40 -6.84 -2.47
N LYS A 97 5.00 -8.08 -2.75
CA LYS A 97 3.62 -8.56 -2.57
C LYS A 97 3.37 -9.08 -1.16
N CYS A 98 2.27 -8.65 -0.56
CA CYS A 98 1.74 -9.10 0.71
C CYS A 98 0.87 -10.36 0.53
N GLU A 99 0.63 -11.09 1.62
CA GLU A 99 -0.21 -12.31 1.61
C GLU A 99 -1.66 -12.07 1.14
N ASN A 100 -2.16 -10.83 1.22
CA ASN A 100 -3.51 -10.45 0.78
C ASN A 100 -3.54 -9.87 -0.64
N ASN A 101 -2.56 -10.18 -1.49
CA ASN A 101 -2.37 -9.66 -2.86
C ASN A 101 -2.12 -8.16 -2.99
N TRP A 102 -2.09 -7.42 -1.88
CA TRP A 102 -1.64 -6.03 -1.87
C TRP A 102 -0.14 -5.96 -2.12
N ARG A 103 0.34 -4.79 -2.50
CA ARG A 103 1.77 -4.58 -2.77
C ARG A 103 2.25 -3.32 -2.05
N VAL A 104 3.47 -3.39 -1.57
CA VAL A 104 4.24 -2.24 -1.11
C VAL A 104 5.16 -1.83 -2.26
N LEU A 105 5.14 -0.54 -2.61
CA LEU A 105 6.06 0.09 -3.56
C LEU A 105 6.92 1.11 -2.80
N LEU A 106 8.21 1.08 -3.07
CA LEU A 106 9.24 1.96 -2.51
C LEU A 106 10.10 2.51 -3.64
#